data_AF-A0A0E2NIX6-F1
#
_entry.id   AF-A0A0E2NIX6-F1
#
_cell.length_a   1.000
_cell.length_b   1.000
_cell.length_c   1.000
_cell.angle_alpha   90.00
_cell.angle_beta   90.00
_cell.angle_gamma   90.00
#
_symmetry.space_group_name_H-M   'P 1'
#
loop_
_entity.id
_entity.type
_entity.pdbx_description
1 polymer ?
#
loop_
_entity_poly.entity_id
_entity_poly.type
_entity_poly.pdbx_seq_one_letter_code
_entity_poly.pdbx_strand_id
1 'polypeptide(L)'
;MTEITDDWHSIASLKARLTRPNSEFLVADDGKRIGGMAFAAATADAKIVLLNQLYVLPACQRQGIGQALLDEVEASFPEANRLRVEVEEANVPAIAFYRSKGFLPVGSTADCGGGSGLPALIFEKPLG
;
A
#
# COMPACT_ATOMS: atom_id res chain seq x y z
N MET A 1 -15.73 -14.88 16.47
CA MET A 1 -15.56 -13.44 16.77
C MET A 1 -14.94 -12.85 15.52
N THR A 2 -15.79 -12.50 14.55
CA THR A 2 -15.45 -12.44 13.12
C THR A 2 -16.17 -11.25 12.48
N GLU A 3 -16.28 -10.14 13.19
CA GLU A 3 -17.25 -9.08 12.87
C GLU A 3 -16.57 -7.78 12.40
N ILE A 4 -15.25 -7.79 12.17
CA ILE A 4 -14.47 -6.59 11.79
C ILE A 4 -13.87 -6.72 10.37
N THR A 5 -13.91 -7.91 9.76
CA THR A 5 -13.27 -8.16 8.45
C THR A 5 -14.23 -7.99 7.26
N ASP A 6 -15.55 -8.07 7.46
CA ASP A 6 -16.52 -8.02 6.35
C ASP A 6 -16.79 -6.59 5.84
N ASP A 7 -16.77 -5.58 6.70
CA ASP A 7 -17.08 -4.20 6.29
C ASP A 7 -15.97 -3.58 5.42
N TRP A 8 -14.71 -3.94 5.66
CA TRP A 8 -13.57 -3.46 4.87
C TRP A 8 -13.48 -4.12 3.49
N HIS A 9 -14.00 -5.33 3.34
CA HIS A 9 -13.95 -6.13 2.12
C HIS A 9 -15.29 -6.24 1.39
N SER A 10 -16.34 -5.56 1.86
CA SER A 10 -17.61 -5.53 1.15
C SER A 10 -17.43 -5.00 -0.28
N ILE A 11 -18.16 -5.58 -1.23
CA ILE A 11 -18.15 -5.14 -2.63
C ILE A 11 -18.53 -3.65 -2.74
N ALA A 12 -19.36 -3.15 -1.82
CA ALA A 12 -19.72 -1.74 -1.74
C ALA A 12 -18.53 -0.85 -1.33
N SER A 13 -17.76 -1.24 -0.31
CA SER A 13 -16.56 -0.53 0.14
C SER A 13 -15.46 -0.52 -0.92
N LEU A 14 -15.29 -1.65 -1.65
CA LEU A 14 -14.36 -1.75 -2.77
C LEU A 14 -14.80 -0.86 -3.95
N LYS A 15 -16.08 -0.85 -4.32
CA LYS A 15 -16.63 0.03 -5.37
C LYS A 15 -16.49 1.52 -5.01
N ALA A 16 -16.75 1.90 -3.77
CA ALA A 16 -16.63 3.28 -3.32
C ALA A 16 -15.17 3.77 -3.37
N ARG A 17 -14.20 2.91 -3.05
CA ARG A 17 -12.79 3.27 -3.19
C ARG A 17 -12.31 3.28 -4.65
N LEU A 18 -12.83 2.42 -5.53
CA LEU A 18 -12.58 2.50 -6.98
C LEU A 18 -13.01 3.86 -7.57
N THR A 19 -14.01 4.51 -6.97
CA THR A 19 -14.49 5.83 -7.40
C THR A 19 -13.82 7.01 -6.69
N ARG A 20 -12.85 6.77 -5.79
CA ARG A 20 -12.17 7.89 -5.11
C ARG A 20 -11.26 8.60 -6.11
N PRO A 21 -11.42 9.92 -6.28
CA PRO A 21 -10.48 10.70 -7.09
C PRO A 21 -9.09 10.59 -6.49
N ASN A 22 -8.07 10.50 -7.34
CA ASN A 22 -6.66 10.41 -6.98
C ASN A 22 -6.34 9.16 -6.14
N SER A 23 -6.92 8.01 -6.50
CA SER A 23 -6.58 6.72 -5.88
C SER A 23 -6.56 5.60 -6.90
N GLU A 24 -5.70 4.62 -6.66
CA GLU A 24 -5.40 3.55 -7.61
C GLU A 24 -5.47 2.20 -6.93
N PHE A 25 -6.22 1.28 -7.54
CA PHE A 25 -6.34 -0.11 -7.15
C PHE A 25 -5.74 -0.99 -8.24
N LEU A 26 -4.70 -1.72 -7.88
CA LEU A 26 -3.97 -2.58 -8.80
C LEU A 26 -4.08 -4.03 -8.36
N VAL A 27 -4.14 -4.92 -9.35
CA VAL A 27 -4.11 -6.37 -9.16
C VAL A 27 -3.04 -6.97 -10.06
N ALA A 28 -2.28 -7.92 -9.52
CA ALA A 28 -1.35 -8.71 -10.30
C ALA A 28 -2.04 -10.00 -10.74
N ASP A 29 -2.40 -10.08 -12.02
CA ASP A 29 -3.11 -11.21 -12.64
C ASP A 29 -2.21 -11.91 -13.67
N ASP A 30 -2.10 -13.24 -13.60
CA ASP A 30 -1.41 -14.07 -14.58
C ASP A 30 -2.35 -14.72 -15.62
N GLY A 31 -3.63 -14.31 -15.62
CA GLY A 31 -4.71 -14.85 -16.44
C GLY A 31 -5.34 -16.12 -15.87
N LYS A 32 -4.81 -16.67 -14.77
CA LYS A 32 -5.32 -17.85 -14.08
C LYS A 32 -5.63 -17.58 -12.61
N ARG A 33 -4.90 -16.65 -11.98
CA ARG A 33 -5.07 -16.25 -10.58
C ARG A 33 -4.59 -14.83 -10.35
N ILE A 34 -5.19 -14.21 -9.33
CA ILE A 34 -4.67 -12.97 -8.74
C ILE A 34 -3.58 -13.33 -7.73
N GLY A 35 -2.34 -12.93 -8.00
CA GLY A 35 -1.17 -13.19 -7.17
C GLY A 35 -0.88 -12.11 -6.12
N GLY A 36 -1.45 -10.93 -6.29
CA GLY A 36 -1.26 -9.79 -5.38
C GLY A 36 -2.13 -8.60 -5.73
N MET A 37 -2.11 -7.59 -4.87
CA MET A 37 -2.84 -6.34 -5.05
C MET A 37 -2.13 -5.17 -4.37
N ALA A 38 -2.42 -3.96 -4.83
CA ALA A 38 -2.00 -2.73 -4.19
C ALA A 38 -3.13 -1.71 -4.18
N PHE A 39 -3.15 -0.87 -3.14
CA PHE A 39 -4.02 0.29 -3.06
C PHE A 39 -3.24 1.51 -2.59
N ALA A 40 -3.25 2.56 -3.39
CA ALA A 40 -2.62 3.83 -3.08
C ALA A 40 -3.60 4.99 -3.29
N ALA A 41 -3.44 6.05 -2.52
CA ALA A 41 -4.23 7.27 -2.67
C ALA A 41 -3.41 8.51 -2.34
N ALA A 42 -3.66 9.60 -3.07
CA ALA A 42 -3.12 10.90 -2.72
C ALA A 42 -3.64 11.33 -1.34
N THR A 43 -2.76 11.96 -0.56
CA THR A 43 -3.14 12.58 0.71
C THR A 43 -3.79 13.95 0.49
N ALA A 44 -4.08 14.68 1.57
CA ALA A 44 -4.51 16.09 1.45
C ALA A 44 -3.44 16.96 0.76
N ASP A 45 -2.17 16.58 0.86
CA ASP A 45 -1.11 17.08 -0.01
C ASP A 45 -1.00 16.18 -1.24
N ALA A 46 -1.38 16.70 -2.41
CA ALA A 46 -1.32 15.98 -3.68
C ALA A 46 0.11 15.57 -4.08
N LYS A 47 1.15 16.15 -3.45
CA LYS A 47 2.55 15.74 -3.66
C LYS A 47 2.91 14.46 -2.92
N ILE A 48 2.10 14.04 -1.95
CA ILE A 48 2.31 12.84 -1.15
C ILE A 48 1.22 11.82 -1.45
N VAL A 49 1.65 10.62 -1.85
CA VAL A 49 0.77 9.45 -2.01
C VAL A 49 1.02 8.51 -0.85
N LEU A 50 -0.07 7.98 -0.28
CA LEU A 50 -0.01 6.94 0.74
C LEU A 50 -0.32 5.58 0.10
N LEU A 51 0.64 4.67 0.16
CA LEU A 51 0.45 3.25 -0.16
C LEU A 51 -0.21 2.58 1.04
N ASN A 52 -1.53 2.42 0.97
CA ASN A 52 -2.33 1.88 2.06
C ASN A 52 -2.21 0.36 2.14
N GLN A 53 -2.12 -0.32 1.00
CA GLN A 53 -2.10 -1.78 0.94
C GLN A 53 -1.14 -2.24 -0.15
N LEU A 54 -0.34 -3.25 0.17
CA LEU A 54 0.48 -3.98 -0.78
C LEU A 54 0.58 -5.42 -0.29
N TYR A 55 -0.13 -6.33 -0.96
CA TYR A 55 -0.20 -7.73 -0.56
C TYR A 55 0.17 -8.63 -1.72
N VAL A 56 0.98 -9.65 -1.43
CA VAL A 56 1.33 -10.70 -2.38
C VAL A 56 1.10 -12.03 -1.69
N LEU A 57 0.33 -12.90 -2.34
CA LEU A 57 0.05 -14.24 -1.84
C LEU A 57 1.37 -14.97 -1.53
N PRO A 58 1.49 -15.71 -0.41
CA PRO A 58 2.75 -16.38 -0.04
C PRO A 58 3.36 -17.24 -1.16
N ALA A 59 2.52 -17.97 -1.92
CA ALA A 59 2.95 -18.79 -3.05
C ALA A 59 3.42 -18.00 -4.29
N CYS A 60 3.22 -16.67 -4.30
CA CYS A 60 3.57 -15.75 -5.38
C CYS A 60 4.67 -14.75 -4.97
N GLN A 61 5.16 -14.83 -3.72
CA GLN A 61 6.24 -13.97 -3.24
C GLN A 61 7.57 -14.32 -3.89
N ARG A 62 8.50 -13.35 -3.86
CA ARG A 62 9.85 -13.45 -4.46
C ARG A 62 9.88 -13.72 -5.97
N GLN A 63 8.77 -13.45 -6.67
CA GLN A 63 8.64 -13.56 -8.14
C GLN A 63 8.58 -12.18 -8.82
N GLY A 64 8.92 -11.10 -8.11
CA GLY A 64 8.87 -9.74 -8.64
C GLY A 64 7.50 -9.06 -8.56
N ILE A 65 6.43 -9.75 -8.16
CA ILE A 65 5.06 -9.18 -8.12
C ILE A 65 4.95 -7.94 -7.24
N GLY A 66 5.52 -7.97 -6.02
CA GLY A 66 5.49 -6.81 -5.13
C GLY A 66 6.25 -5.62 -5.69
N GLN A 67 7.32 -5.87 -6.47
CA GLN A 67 8.04 -4.82 -7.18
C GLN A 67 7.17 -4.24 -8.29
N ALA A 68 6.58 -5.08 -9.13
CA ALA A 68 5.75 -4.65 -10.25
C ALA A 68 4.54 -3.81 -9.77
N LEU A 69 3.88 -4.24 -8.70
CA LEU A 69 2.79 -3.49 -8.08
C LEU A 69 3.26 -2.12 -7.56
N LEU A 70 4.43 -2.07 -6.92
CA LEU A 70 4.98 -0.81 -6.40
C LEU A 70 5.37 0.15 -7.53
N ASP A 71 6.02 -0.35 -8.59
CA ASP A 71 6.40 0.45 -9.76
C ASP A 71 5.18 1.04 -10.46
N GLU A 72 4.12 0.24 -10.60
CA GLU A 72 2.87 0.70 -11.20
C GLU A 72 2.17 1.75 -10.31
N VAL A 73 2.20 1.60 -8.98
CA VAL A 73 1.75 2.66 -8.07
C VAL A 73 2.56 3.93 -8.32
N GLU A 74 3.89 3.87 -8.35
CA GLU A 74 4.74 5.05 -8.56
C GLU A 74 4.44 5.74 -9.90
N ALA A 75 4.19 4.97 -10.96
CA ALA A 75 3.84 5.49 -12.29
C ALA A 75 2.45 6.13 -12.35
N SER A 76 1.50 5.67 -11.53
CA SER A 76 0.11 6.15 -11.57
C SER A 76 -0.10 7.52 -10.93
N PHE A 77 0.90 8.06 -10.21
CA PHE A 77 0.83 9.38 -9.58
C PHE A 77 1.95 10.32 -10.06
N PRO A 78 1.91 10.76 -11.33
CA PRO A 78 2.99 11.58 -11.92
C PRO A 78 3.17 12.95 -11.25
N GLU A 79 2.16 13.45 -10.52
CA GLU A 79 2.26 14.72 -9.80
C GLU A 79 2.88 14.58 -8.40
N ALA A 80 3.00 13.35 -7.88
CA ALA A 80 3.55 13.08 -6.57
C ALA A 80 5.08 13.13 -6.59
N ASN A 81 5.68 13.69 -5.54
CA ASN A 81 7.13 13.68 -5.35
C ASN A 81 7.56 12.79 -4.17
N ARG A 82 6.59 12.17 -3.48
CA ARG A 82 6.80 11.30 -2.35
C ARG A 82 5.76 10.19 -2.30
N LEU A 83 6.24 8.97 -2.09
CA LEU A 83 5.43 7.83 -1.71
C LEU A 83 5.68 7.50 -0.24
N ARG A 84 4.62 7.45 0.55
CA ARG A 84 4.64 7.12 1.98
C ARG A 84 4.01 5.76 2.20
N VAL A 85 4.53 5.02 3.17
CA VAL A 85 3.92 3.78 3.66
C VAL A 85 4.01 3.72 5.18
N GLU A 86 3.00 3.12 5.79
CA GLU A 86 2.96 2.78 7.20
C GLU A 86 3.10 1.27 7.33
N VAL A 87 4.05 0.81 8.15
CA VAL A 87 4.35 -0.60 8.33
C VAL A 87 4.46 -0.94 9.81
N GLU A 88 3.77 -1.99 10.25
CA GLU A 88 3.89 -2.49 11.61
C GLU A 88 5.35 -2.82 11.96
N GLU A 89 5.80 -2.45 13.15
CA GLU A 89 7.17 -2.68 13.62
C GLU A 89 7.57 -4.17 13.60
N ALA A 90 6.61 -5.06 13.84
CA ALA A 90 6.80 -6.50 13.82
C ALA A 90 6.94 -7.09 12.41
N ASN A 91 6.58 -6.34 11.35
CA ASN A 91 6.59 -6.83 9.97
C ASN A 91 7.99 -6.68 9.35
N VAL A 92 8.94 -7.43 9.89
CA VAL A 92 10.35 -7.48 9.44
C VAL A 92 10.47 -7.72 7.92
N PRO A 93 9.69 -8.63 7.29
CA PRO A 93 9.75 -8.83 5.84
C PRO A 93 9.37 -7.58 5.03
N ALA A 94 8.30 -6.87 5.43
CA ALA A 94 7.88 -5.66 4.74
C ALA A 94 8.88 -4.50 4.94
N ILE A 95 9.42 -4.34 6.15
CA ILE A 95 10.46 -3.35 6.42
C ILE A 95 11.70 -3.60 5.53
N ALA A 96 12.14 -4.85 5.42
CA ALA A 96 13.27 -5.21 4.55
C ALA A 96 12.94 -4.94 3.08
N PHE A 97 11.72 -5.28 2.64
CA PHE A 97 11.25 -4.97 1.30
C PHE A 97 11.31 -3.47 1.01
N TYR A 98 10.65 -2.62 1.80
CA TYR A 98 10.61 -1.17 1.56
C TYR A 98 12.00 -0.54 1.58
N ARG A 99 12.87 -0.91 2.54
CA ARG A 99 14.27 -0.46 2.55
C ARG A 99 15.01 -0.83 1.27
N SER A 100 14.81 -2.05 0.76
CA SER A 100 15.42 -2.48 -0.51
C SER A 100 14.94 -1.67 -1.72
N LYS A 101 13.76 -1.01 -1.60
CA LYS A 101 13.17 -0.18 -2.65
C LYS A 101 13.48 1.30 -2.50
N GLY A 102 14.38 1.66 -1.57
CA GLY A 102 14.83 3.03 -1.37
C GLY A 102 13.96 3.84 -0.42
N PHE A 103 13.02 3.20 0.29
CA PHE A 103 12.28 3.88 1.35
C PHE A 103 13.18 4.09 2.58
N LEU A 104 13.07 5.28 3.17
CA LEU A 104 13.77 5.67 4.38
C LEU A 104 12.78 5.85 5.53
N PRO A 105 13.11 5.43 6.76
CA PRO A 105 12.26 5.69 7.91
C PRO A 105 12.25 7.20 8.21
N VAL A 106 11.07 7.77 8.37
CA VAL A 106 10.89 9.20 8.66
C VAL A 106 10.16 9.46 9.99
N GLY A 107 9.62 8.42 10.63
CA GLY A 107 8.97 8.52 11.92
C GLY A 107 8.18 7.27 12.29
N SER A 108 7.29 7.43 13.25
CA SER A 108 6.29 6.42 13.63
C SER A 108 4.96 7.12 13.96
N THR A 109 3.87 6.38 13.83
CA THR A 109 2.52 6.78 14.27
C THR A 109 2.02 5.77 15.29
N ALA A 110 1.26 6.23 16.27
CA ALA A 110 0.52 5.36 17.19
C ALA A 110 -0.84 4.92 16.59
N ASP A 111 -1.20 5.46 15.42
CA ASP A 111 -2.49 5.24 14.78
C ASP A 111 -2.33 5.00 13.28
N CYS A 112 -1.98 3.77 12.91
CA CYS A 112 -1.84 3.34 11.51
C CYS A 112 -3.17 3.52 10.75
N GLY A 113 -3.13 4.13 9.57
CA GLY A 113 -4.30 4.28 8.69
C GLY A 113 -5.41 5.20 9.22
N GLY A 114 -5.16 5.99 10.27
CA GLY A 114 -6.09 7.00 10.79
C GLY A 114 -7.33 6.44 11.50
N GLY A 115 -7.15 5.47 12.40
CA GLY A 115 -8.21 4.95 13.26
C GLY A 115 -8.02 3.50 13.76
N SER A 116 -6.87 2.86 13.52
CA SER A 116 -6.61 1.49 13.99
C SER A 116 -6.05 1.42 15.41
N GLY A 117 -5.42 2.51 15.90
CA GLY A 117 -4.72 2.51 17.18
C GLY A 117 -3.51 1.57 17.25
N LEU A 118 -3.01 1.10 16.10
CA LEU A 118 -1.84 0.23 16.01
C LEU A 118 -0.59 1.07 15.71
N PRO A 119 0.52 0.83 16.43
CA PRO A 119 1.78 1.50 16.14
C PRO A 119 2.36 1.03 14.80
N ALA A 120 2.78 1.99 13.98
CA ALA A 120 3.42 1.73 12.70
C ALA A 120 4.60 2.66 12.48
N LEU A 121 5.64 2.15 11.82
CA LEU A 121 6.74 2.94 11.30
C LEU A 121 6.32 3.60 9.99
N ILE A 122 6.67 4.87 9.84
CA ILE A 122 6.44 5.63 8.62
C ILE A 122 7.72 5.61 7.79
N PHE A 123 7.58 5.15 6.56
CA PHE A 123 8.63 5.10 5.56
C PHE A 123 8.26 5.99 4.37
N GLU A 124 9.24 6.69 3.82
CA GLU A 124 9.06 7.53 2.63
C GLU A 124 10.11 7.25 1.57
N LYS A 125 9.68 7.30 0.32
CA LYS A 125 10.55 7.29 -0.86
C LYS A 125 10.28 8.56 -1.68
N PRO A 126 11.31 9.38 -1.98
CA PRO A 126 11.16 10.47 -2.95
C PRO A 126 10.93 9.88 -4.35
N LEU A 127 9.97 10.47 -5.07
CA LEU A 127 9.69 10.22 -6.48
C LEU A 127 10.35 11.34 -7.29
N GLY A 128 11.06 10.97 -8.35
CA GLY A 128 11.90 11.86 -9.15
C GLY A 128 11.19 12.46 -10.35
#